data_AF-A0A2K5PI25-F1
#
_entry.id   AF-A0A2K5PI25-F1
#
_cell.length_a   1.000
_cell.length_b   1.000
_cell.length_c   1.000
_cell.angle_alpha   90.00
_cell.angle_beta   90.00
_cell.angle_gamma   90.00
#
_symmetry.space_group_name_H-M   'P 1'
#
loop_
_entity.id
_entity.type
_entity.pdbx_description
1 polymer ?
#
loop_
_entity_poly.entity_id
_entity_poly.type
_entity_poly.pdbx_seq_one_letter_code
_entity_poly.pdbx_strand_id
1 'polypeptide(L)'
;MTHWFHRNPLKATAPVSFNYYGVVTGPSASKICNDLRSSRARLLELFTDLSCNPEMMKNAADSYFSLLQGFINSLDDSTQESKLRYIQNFKWTDTLQGQVPSAQQDAVFELISMGFNVALWYTKYASRLAGKENITEDEAKEVHRSLKIAAGIFKHLKESHIPKLITPAEKGRDLESRLIEAYVIQCQAEAQEVTIARAIELKHAPGLIAALAYETANFYQKADHTLSSLEPAFSAKWRKYLHLKMCFYTAYAYCYHGQTLLASDKCGEAIRSLQEAEKLYAKAEALCKEYGETKGPGPTVKPSGHLFFRKLGNLVKNTLEKCQRENGFILNPNQKKK
;
A
#
# COMPACT_ATOMS: atom_id res chain seq x y z
N MET A 1 -8.99 -14.06 6.67
CA MET A 1 -7.77 -14.65 6.04
C MET A 1 -6.60 -13.74 6.37
N THR A 2 -5.42 -14.28 6.67
CA THR A 2 -4.20 -13.47 6.87
C THR A 2 -3.68 -12.93 5.54
N HIS A 3 -3.22 -11.69 5.49
CA HIS A 3 -2.59 -11.10 4.31
C HIS A 3 -1.14 -10.74 4.59
N TRP A 4 -0.32 -10.79 3.54
CA TRP A 4 1.04 -10.29 3.58
C TRP A 4 1.18 -9.11 2.62
N PHE A 5 1.68 -8.00 3.15
CA PHE A 5 1.95 -6.79 2.39
C PHE A 5 3.40 -6.37 2.55
N HIS A 6 4.08 -6.10 1.44
CA HIS A 6 5.41 -5.53 1.47
C HIS A 6 5.35 -4.07 1.94
N ARG A 7 6.31 -3.67 2.77
CA ARG A 7 6.45 -2.30 3.26
C ARG A 7 7.88 -1.82 3.07
N ASN A 8 8.03 -0.74 2.33
CA ASN A 8 9.24 0.07 2.35
C ASN A 8 9.42 0.73 3.74
N PRO A 9 10.63 1.18 4.11
CA PRO A 9 10.87 1.85 5.39
C PRO A 9 10.03 3.14 5.54
N LEU A 10 9.82 3.56 6.80
CA LEU A 10 9.32 4.91 7.08
C LEU A 10 10.38 5.93 6.66
N LYS A 11 9.93 7.16 6.36
CA LYS A 11 10.83 8.29 6.17
C LYS A 11 11.36 8.74 7.54
N ALA A 12 12.61 9.17 7.57
CA ALA A 12 13.25 9.78 8.73
C ALA A 12 13.52 11.26 8.43
N THR A 13 13.57 12.08 9.47
CA THR A 13 13.78 13.53 9.33
C THR A 13 14.79 14.05 10.33
N ALA A 14 15.45 15.15 10.00
CA ALA A 14 16.24 15.89 10.98
C ALA A 14 15.33 16.48 12.09
N PRO A 15 15.81 16.54 13.35
CA PRO A 15 15.14 17.30 14.39
C PRO A 15 15.04 18.78 14.00
N VAL A 16 13.92 19.42 14.33
CA VAL A 16 13.68 20.84 14.08
C VAL A 16 13.29 21.50 15.40
N SER A 17 14.05 22.51 15.81
CA SER A 17 13.84 23.21 17.08
C SER A 17 12.81 24.33 17.00
N PHE A 18 12.50 24.81 15.79
CA PHE A 18 11.69 26.01 15.52
C PHE A 18 12.22 27.25 16.28
N ASN A 19 13.54 27.32 16.50
CA ASN A 19 14.18 28.49 17.10
C ASN A 19 14.74 29.41 16.02
N TYR A 20 14.12 30.58 15.87
CA TYR A 20 14.51 31.60 14.90
C TYR A 20 15.28 32.78 15.53
N TYR A 21 15.75 32.61 16.77
CA TYR A 21 16.53 33.61 17.51
C TYR A 21 15.84 34.99 17.50
N GLY A 22 16.56 36.06 17.18
CA GLY A 22 16.04 37.42 17.18
C GLY A 22 14.90 37.71 16.20
N VAL A 23 14.55 36.78 15.30
CA VAL A 23 13.39 36.92 14.40
C VAL A 23 12.07 36.77 15.18
N VAL A 24 12.04 35.92 16.21
CA VAL A 24 10.86 35.72 17.05
C VAL A 24 10.94 36.64 18.25
N THR A 25 9.95 37.51 18.39
CA THR A 25 9.82 38.43 19.53
C THR A 25 8.46 38.29 20.19
N GLY A 26 8.42 38.40 21.52
CA GLY A 26 7.21 38.32 22.31
C GLY A 26 6.78 36.90 22.72
N PRO A 27 5.91 36.80 23.75
CA PRO A 27 5.56 35.52 24.38
C PRO A 27 4.68 34.63 23.50
N SER A 28 3.78 35.20 22.70
CA SER A 28 2.86 34.44 21.83
C SER A 28 3.61 33.72 20.69
N ALA A 29 4.51 34.43 20.00
CA ALA A 29 5.33 33.86 18.94
C ALA A 29 6.34 32.83 19.48
N SER A 30 6.87 33.05 20.68
CA SER A 30 7.70 32.05 21.37
C SER A 30 6.90 30.79 21.72
N LYS A 31 5.66 30.96 22.18
CA LYS A 31 4.76 29.84 22.50
C LYS A 31 4.43 29.00 21.27
N ILE A 32 4.05 29.61 20.13
CA ILE A 32 3.70 28.84 18.93
C ILE A 32 4.91 28.05 18.37
N CYS A 33 6.14 28.59 18.48
CA CYS A 33 7.35 27.85 18.12
C CYS A 33 7.58 26.63 19.03
N ASN A 34 7.34 26.78 20.34
CA ASN A 34 7.41 25.67 21.27
C ASN A 34 6.32 24.61 20.97
N ASP A 35 5.10 25.03 20.69
CA ASP A 35 3.97 24.15 20.36
C ASP A 35 4.22 23.40 19.03
N LEU A 36 4.80 24.06 18.01
CA LEU A 36 5.26 23.44 16.76
C LEU A 36 6.31 22.36 17.03
N ARG A 37 7.32 22.67 17.86
CA ARG A 37 8.37 21.71 18.24
C ARG A 37 7.79 20.49 18.93
N SER A 38 6.95 20.68 19.95
CA SER A 38 6.39 19.56 20.74
C SER A 38 5.39 18.73 19.94
N SER A 39 4.51 19.36 19.15
CA SER A 39 3.55 18.64 18.30
C SER A 39 4.25 17.83 17.20
N ARG A 40 5.29 18.39 16.56
CA ARG A 40 6.11 17.66 15.59
C ARG A 40 6.81 16.46 16.21
N ALA A 41 7.46 16.65 17.36
CA ALA A 41 8.16 15.59 18.07
C ALA A 41 7.18 14.46 18.47
N ARG A 42 6.01 14.83 19.01
CA ARG A 42 4.98 13.87 19.39
C ARG A 42 4.48 13.05 18.21
N LEU A 43 4.23 13.68 17.06
CA LEU A 43 3.81 12.97 15.85
C LEU A 43 4.88 11.98 15.37
N LEU A 44 6.16 12.40 15.39
CA LEU A 44 7.29 11.56 14.99
C LEU A 44 7.46 10.32 15.89
N GLU A 45 7.30 10.48 17.21
CA GLU A 45 7.37 9.38 18.18
C GLU A 45 6.30 8.30 17.90
N LEU A 46 5.09 8.73 17.55
CA LEU A 46 3.96 7.82 17.29
C LEU A 46 4.18 6.91 16.07
N PHE A 47 5.06 7.28 15.13
CA PHE A 47 5.30 6.44 13.95
C PHE A 47 5.90 5.07 14.27
N THR A 48 6.66 4.97 15.37
CA THR A 48 7.29 3.72 15.83
C THR A 48 6.64 3.14 17.10
N ASP A 49 5.61 3.80 17.62
CA ASP A 49 4.91 3.36 18.83
C ASP A 49 3.97 2.18 18.55
N LEU A 50 4.29 1.06 19.21
CA LEU A 50 3.50 -0.18 19.39
C LEU A 50 2.00 0.05 19.58
N SER A 51 1.72 0.99 20.48
CA SER A 51 0.41 1.27 21.04
C SER A 51 -0.40 2.26 20.22
N CYS A 52 0.22 2.93 19.25
CA CYS A 52 -0.46 3.93 18.44
C CYS A 52 -1.60 3.31 17.64
N ASN A 53 -2.77 3.92 17.77
CA ASN A 53 -3.97 3.59 17.01
C ASN A 53 -4.35 4.75 16.06
N PRO A 54 -5.31 4.55 15.14
CA PRO A 54 -5.70 5.57 14.15
C PRO A 54 -6.17 6.90 14.76
N GLU A 55 -6.82 6.85 15.93
CA GLU A 55 -7.29 8.05 16.62
C GLU A 55 -6.12 8.87 17.19
N MET A 56 -5.16 8.21 17.85
CA MET A 56 -3.94 8.86 18.35
C MET A 56 -3.14 9.50 17.21
N MET A 57 -2.98 8.78 16.09
CA MET A 57 -2.30 9.29 14.91
C MET A 57 -3.01 10.51 14.33
N LYS A 58 -4.34 10.45 14.19
CA LYS A 58 -5.13 11.58 13.70
C LYS A 58 -5.00 12.81 14.60
N ASN A 59 -5.16 12.65 15.91
CA ASN A 59 -5.10 13.76 16.86
C ASN A 59 -3.72 14.45 16.85
N ALA A 60 -2.64 13.67 16.80
CA ALA A 60 -1.29 14.22 16.70
C ALA A 60 -1.01 14.88 15.35
N ALA A 61 -1.49 14.28 14.25
CA ALA A 61 -1.39 14.86 12.92
C ALA A 61 -2.14 16.19 12.82
N ASP A 62 -3.39 16.24 13.28
CA ASP A 62 -4.20 17.46 13.28
C ASP A 62 -3.54 18.56 14.13
N SER A 63 -2.99 18.20 15.30
CA SER A 63 -2.28 19.15 16.18
C SER A 63 -1.05 19.76 15.51
N TYR A 64 -0.25 18.95 14.81
CA TYR A 64 0.93 19.46 14.12
C TYR A 64 0.58 20.23 12.83
N PHE A 65 -0.28 19.66 11.99
CA PHE A 65 -0.61 20.25 10.68
C PHE A 65 -1.41 21.54 10.79
N SER A 66 -2.25 21.69 11.81
CA SER A 66 -2.95 22.96 12.06
C SER A 66 -1.97 24.10 12.36
N LEU A 67 -0.91 23.85 13.14
CA LEU A 67 0.13 24.83 13.43
C LEU A 67 1.05 25.07 12.23
N LEU A 68 1.50 24.01 11.55
CA LEU A 68 2.38 24.11 10.37
C LEU A 68 1.73 24.92 9.24
N GLN A 69 0.41 24.84 9.09
CA GLN A 69 -0.32 25.63 8.10
C GLN A 69 -0.18 27.14 8.28
N GLY A 70 0.15 27.64 9.48
CA GLY A 70 0.49 29.05 9.68
C GLY A 70 1.76 29.49 8.93
N PHE A 71 2.62 28.55 8.54
CA PHE A 71 3.76 28.82 7.66
C PHE A 71 3.40 28.75 6.18
N ILE A 72 2.18 28.36 5.81
CA ILE A 72 1.81 28.08 4.42
C ILE A 72 0.68 29.02 3.97
N ASN A 73 -0.41 29.05 4.73
CA ASN A 73 -1.64 29.76 4.36
C ASN A 73 -1.62 31.21 4.87
N SER A 74 -2.22 32.14 4.12
CA SER A 74 -2.54 33.46 4.67
C SER A 74 -3.65 33.37 5.72
N LEU A 75 -3.72 34.37 6.60
CA LEU A 75 -4.74 34.48 7.65
C LEU A 75 -6.01 35.20 7.17
N ASP A 76 -5.94 35.94 6.07
CA ASP A 76 -6.98 36.88 5.60
C ASP A 76 -7.73 36.40 4.34
N ASP A 77 -7.73 35.10 4.06
CA ASP A 77 -8.31 34.48 2.84
C ASP A 77 -7.85 35.10 1.51
N SER A 78 -6.80 35.92 1.53
CA SER A 78 -6.16 36.40 0.32
C SER A 78 -5.46 35.24 -0.41
N THR A 79 -5.29 35.38 -1.73
CA THR A 79 -4.53 34.42 -2.55
C THR A 79 -3.02 34.41 -2.24
N GLN A 80 -2.59 35.13 -1.21
CA GLN A 80 -1.19 35.24 -0.81
C GLN A 80 -0.76 34.04 0.04
N GLU A 81 0.50 33.66 -0.07
CA GLU A 81 1.11 32.65 0.80
C GLU A 81 1.66 33.28 2.09
N SER A 82 1.78 32.48 3.15
CA SER A 82 2.40 32.95 4.38
C SER A 82 3.86 33.38 4.14
N LYS A 83 4.23 34.55 4.64
CA LYS A 83 5.61 35.07 4.62
C LYS A 83 6.63 34.14 5.30
N LEU A 84 6.16 33.17 6.09
CA LEU A 84 6.99 32.21 6.82
C LEU A 84 7.29 30.93 6.04
N ARG A 85 6.74 30.75 4.81
CA ARG A 85 6.88 29.51 4.04
C ARG A 85 8.33 29.03 3.89
N TYR A 86 9.24 29.95 3.66
CA TYR A 86 10.66 29.65 3.41
C TYR A 86 11.55 29.96 4.63
N ILE A 87 11.00 30.08 5.85
CA ILE A 87 11.81 30.41 7.03
C ILE A 87 12.64 29.23 7.55
N GLN A 88 12.21 28.00 7.30
CA GLN A 88 12.78 26.79 7.88
C GLN A 88 13.22 25.79 6.81
N ASN A 89 14.44 25.27 6.96
CA ASN A 89 14.93 24.15 6.16
C ASN A 89 14.51 22.82 6.78
N PHE A 90 13.91 21.93 5.97
CA PHE A 90 13.47 20.61 6.39
C PHE A 90 14.20 19.54 5.59
N LYS A 91 14.57 18.45 6.26
CA LYS A 91 15.37 17.37 5.66
C LYS A 91 14.70 16.02 5.92
N TRP A 92 14.53 15.23 4.87
CA TRP A 92 13.84 13.94 4.92
C TRP A 92 14.58 12.87 4.11
N THR A 93 14.57 11.62 4.58
CA THR A 93 14.90 10.46 3.74
C THR A 93 13.70 10.01 2.92
N ASP A 94 13.91 9.15 1.93
CA ASP A 94 12.86 8.62 1.06
C ASP A 94 12.81 7.09 1.10
N THR A 95 11.63 6.54 0.85
CA THR A 95 11.36 5.11 1.04
C THR A 95 12.24 4.18 0.20
N LEU A 96 12.72 4.66 -0.96
CA LEU A 96 13.61 3.90 -1.85
C LEU A 96 15.08 4.34 -1.79
N GLN A 97 15.41 5.48 -1.18
CA GLN A 97 16.76 6.07 -1.21
C GLN A 97 17.62 5.72 0.03
N GLY A 98 17.15 4.79 0.86
CA GLY A 98 17.87 4.34 2.04
C GLY A 98 18.15 5.48 3.03
N GLN A 99 19.44 5.72 3.31
CA GLN A 99 19.88 6.73 4.28
C GLN A 99 20.23 8.08 3.65
N VAL A 100 20.06 8.26 2.33
CA VAL A 100 20.41 9.51 1.64
C VAL A 100 19.24 10.50 1.75
N PRO A 101 19.34 11.57 2.55
CA PRO A 101 18.25 12.53 2.66
C PRO A 101 18.23 13.53 1.50
N SER A 102 17.11 14.22 1.35
CA SER A 102 16.96 15.45 0.57
C SER A 102 16.42 16.56 1.49
N ALA A 103 16.72 17.82 1.18
CA ALA A 103 16.30 18.96 1.99
C ALA A 103 15.75 20.08 1.11
N GLN A 104 14.69 20.73 1.59
CA GLN A 104 14.15 21.95 1.00
C GLN A 104 13.78 22.95 2.09
N GLN A 105 14.05 24.22 1.83
CA GLN A 105 13.63 25.33 2.67
C GLN A 105 12.23 25.78 2.29
N ASP A 106 11.25 24.90 2.47
CA ASP A 106 9.84 25.11 2.15
C ASP A 106 8.95 24.35 3.14
N ALA A 107 8.03 25.05 3.82
CA ALA A 107 7.07 24.44 4.73
C ALA A 107 6.07 23.50 4.01
N VAL A 108 5.79 23.72 2.73
CA VAL A 108 4.97 22.80 1.92
C VAL A 108 5.70 21.47 1.73
N PHE A 109 7.02 21.47 1.56
CA PHE A 109 7.82 20.25 1.50
C PHE A 109 7.75 19.45 2.81
N GLU A 110 7.78 20.12 3.97
CA GLU A 110 7.55 19.48 5.27
C GLU A 110 6.13 18.90 5.38
N LEU A 111 5.10 19.68 5.02
CA LEU A 111 3.71 19.24 5.06
C LEU A 111 3.52 17.95 4.26
N ILE A 112 4.03 17.92 3.02
CA ILE A 112 3.93 16.75 2.14
C ILE A 112 4.75 15.59 2.71
N SER A 113 5.99 15.82 3.12
CA SER A 113 6.88 14.76 3.60
C SER A 113 6.37 14.10 4.89
N MET A 114 5.87 14.90 5.83
CA MET A 114 5.26 14.40 7.06
C MET A 114 3.93 13.70 6.76
N GLY A 115 3.06 14.30 5.93
CA GLY A 115 1.79 13.70 5.51
C GLY A 115 1.98 12.35 4.80
N PHE A 116 3.03 12.25 3.97
CA PHE A 116 3.43 11.01 3.33
C PHE A 116 3.80 9.94 4.37
N ASN A 117 4.53 10.33 5.42
CA ASN A 117 4.90 9.42 6.50
C ASN A 117 3.69 8.98 7.34
N VAL A 118 2.70 9.87 7.55
CA VAL A 118 1.40 9.51 8.14
C VAL A 118 0.68 8.46 7.28
N ALA A 119 0.64 8.64 5.95
CA ALA A 119 0.07 7.65 5.05
C ALA A 119 0.82 6.31 5.12
N LEU A 120 2.16 6.32 5.14
CA LEU A 120 2.98 5.12 5.33
C LEU A 120 2.68 4.43 6.67
N TRP A 121 2.48 5.19 7.75
CA TRP A 121 2.08 4.64 9.04
C TRP A 121 0.75 3.88 8.95
N TYR A 122 -0.28 4.45 8.28
CA TYR A 122 -1.54 3.75 8.07
C TYR A 122 -1.36 2.44 7.28
N THR A 123 -0.51 2.42 6.26
CA THR A 123 -0.21 1.17 5.52
C THR A 123 0.48 0.13 6.43
N LYS A 124 1.39 0.57 7.32
CA LYS A 124 2.13 -0.31 8.24
C LYS A 124 1.23 -0.85 9.34
N TYR A 125 0.39 0.01 9.93
CA TYR A 125 -0.66 -0.36 10.86
C TYR A 125 -1.55 -1.45 10.24
N ALA A 126 -2.07 -1.21 9.04
CA ALA A 126 -2.87 -2.18 8.30
C ALA A 126 -2.12 -3.50 8.07
N SER A 127 -0.85 -3.46 7.65
CA SER A 127 -0.07 -4.69 7.42
C SER A 127 0.21 -5.49 8.70
N ARG A 128 0.41 -4.81 9.83
CA ARG A 128 0.62 -5.45 11.13
C ARG A 128 -0.64 -6.17 11.60
N LEU A 129 -1.81 -5.54 11.46
CA LEU A 129 -3.09 -6.17 11.78
C LEU A 129 -3.37 -7.35 10.83
N ALA A 130 -3.15 -7.15 9.52
CA ALA A 130 -3.41 -8.16 8.50
C ALA A 130 -2.55 -9.43 8.62
N GLY A 131 -1.38 -9.32 9.25
CA GLY A 131 -0.46 -10.43 9.52
C GLY A 131 -0.80 -11.26 10.76
N LYS A 132 -1.77 -10.87 11.59
CA LYS A 132 -2.18 -11.65 12.76
C LYS A 132 -2.90 -12.93 12.33
N GLU A 133 -2.50 -14.08 12.86
CA GLU A 133 -3.13 -15.37 12.55
C GLU A 133 -4.64 -15.39 12.88
N ASN A 134 -5.01 -14.75 13.99
CA ASN A 134 -6.38 -14.67 14.51
C ASN A 134 -6.99 -13.26 14.32
N ILE A 135 -6.89 -12.71 13.11
CA ILE A 135 -7.51 -11.41 12.81
C ILE A 135 -9.04 -11.48 12.98
N THR A 136 -9.61 -10.54 13.73
CA THR A 136 -11.07 -10.43 13.91
C THR A 136 -11.73 -9.72 12.72
N GLU A 137 -13.06 -9.79 12.62
CA GLU A 137 -13.79 -9.07 11.57
C GLU A 137 -13.58 -7.56 11.67
N ASP A 138 -13.59 -7.00 12.88
CA ASP A 138 -13.41 -5.57 13.10
C ASP A 138 -11.98 -5.13 12.80
N GLU A 139 -10.98 -5.97 13.12
CA GLU A 139 -9.60 -5.72 12.69
C GLU A 139 -9.47 -5.75 11.16
N ALA A 140 -10.14 -6.67 10.46
CA ALA A 140 -10.15 -6.71 9.00
C ALA A 140 -10.80 -5.45 8.38
N LYS A 141 -11.91 -4.96 8.97
CA LYS A 141 -12.51 -3.67 8.59
C LYS A 141 -11.51 -2.53 8.80
N GLU A 142 -10.75 -2.57 9.90
CA GLU A 142 -9.77 -1.54 10.20
C GLU A 142 -8.56 -1.57 9.25
N VAL A 143 -8.10 -2.76 8.83
CA VAL A 143 -7.10 -2.91 7.76
C VAL A 143 -7.58 -2.24 6.48
N HIS A 144 -8.80 -2.58 6.03
CA HIS A 144 -9.40 -2.01 4.84
C HIS A 144 -9.56 -0.48 4.93
N ARG A 145 -10.08 0.03 6.07
CA ARG A 145 -10.23 1.46 6.34
C ARG A 145 -8.89 2.18 6.31
N SER A 146 -7.89 1.65 7.00
CA SER A 146 -6.54 2.25 7.09
C SER A 146 -5.87 2.36 5.73
N LEU A 147 -5.96 1.34 4.89
CA LEU A 147 -5.41 1.37 3.52
C LEU A 147 -6.13 2.41 2.64
N LYS A 148 -7.45 2.53 2.77
CA LYS A 148 -8.21 3.57 2.05
C LYS A 148 -7.86 4.99 2.53
N ILE A 149 -7.65 5.17 3.83
CA ILE A 149 -7.18 6.45 4.39
C ILE A 149 -5.80 6.79 3.81
N ALA A 150 -4.85 5.84 3.82
CA ALA A 150 -3.53 6.04 3.22
C ALA A 150 -3.61 6.42 1.73
N ALA A 151 -4.41 5.69 0.94
CA ALA A 151 -4.65 6.01 -0.47
C ALA A 151 -5.18 7.43 -0.66
N GLY A 152 -6.14 7.85 0.18
CA GLY A 152 -6.71 9.20 0.17
C GLY A 152 -5.68 10.28 0.50
N ILE A 153 -4.82 10.05 1.51
CA ILE A 153 -3.75 10.98 1.87
C ILE A 153 -2.76 11.11 0.71
N PHE A 154 -2.25 10.00 0.16
CA PHE A 154 -1.33 10.05 -0.99
C PHE A 154 -1.94 10.77 -2.19
N LYS A 155 -3.21 10.49 -2.50
CA LYS A 155 -3.94 11.14 -3.58
C LYS A 155 -4.06 12.65 -3.35
N HIS A 156 -4.45 13.07 -2.14
CA HIS A 156 -4.57 14.49 -1.79
C HIS A 156 -3.22 15.21 -1.85
N LEU A 157 -2.15 14.60 -1.35
CA LEU A 157 -0.79 15.15 -1.47
C LEU A 157 -0.39 15.33 -2.94
N LYS A 158 -0.61 14.30 -3.76
CA LYS A 158 -0.32 14.31 -5.20
C LYS A 158 -1.06 15.42 -5.96
N GLU A 159 -2.36 15.56 -5.70
CA GLU A 159 -3.24 16.44 -6.49
C GLU A 159 -3.23 17.88 -5.99
N SER A 160 -3.13 18.10 -4.68
CA SER A 160 -3.35 19.42 -4.07
C SER A 160 -2.09 20.10 -3.53
N HIS A 161 -1.03 19.36 -3.22
CA HIS A 161 0.15 19.91 -2.53
C HIS A 161 1.44 19.80 -3.33
N ILE A 162 1.73 18.65 -3.95
CA ILE A 162 2.93 18.47 -4.80
C ILE A 162 3.03 19.53 -5.91
N PRO A 163 1.94 19.91 -6.62
CA PRO A 163 2.01 20.97 -7.64
C PRO A 163 2.40 22.35 -7.10
N LYS A 164 2.33 22.57 -5.79
CA LYS A 164 2.70 23.84 -5.14
C LYS A 164 4.20 23.93 -4.84
N LEU A 165 4.96 22.85 -4.96
CA LEU A 165 6.41 22.86 -4.76
C LEU A 165 7.08 23.66 -5.87
N ILE A 166 7.87 24.67 -5.49
CA ILE A 166 8.69 25.42 -6.45
C ILE A 166 9.82 24.54 -6.98
N THR A 167 10.45 23.77 -6.08
CA THR A 167 11.51 22.84 -6.43
C THR A 167 10.94 21.42 -6.51
N PRO A 168 10.82 20.83 -7.71
CA PRO A 168 10.32 19.47 -7.84
C PRO A 168 11.28 18.47 -7.18
N ALA A 169 10.73 17.34 -6.75
CA ALA A 169 11.52 16.26 -6.19
C ALA A 169 12.39 15.59 -7.28
N GLU A 170 13.59 15.17 -6.89
CA GLU A 170 14.49 14.42 -7.76
C GLU A 170 13.91 13.05 -8.14
N LYS A 171 14.43 12.46 -9.21
CA LYS A 171 14.10 11.08 -9.59
C LYS A 171 14.50 10.11 -8.48
N GLY A 172 13.64 9.15 -8.20
CA GLY A 172 13.73 8.15 -7.16
C GLY A 172 13.19 8.56 -5.78
N ARG A 173 12.73 9.81 -5.61
CA ARG A 173 12.24 10.37 -4.33
C ARG A 173 10.73 10.20 -4.16
N ASP A 174 10.24 10.16 -2.93
CA ASP A 174 8.84 9.81 -2.65
C ASP A 174 7.82 10.81 -3.25
N LEU A 175 8.24 12.08 -3.36
CA LEU A 175 7.42 13.19 -3.84
C LEU A 175 7.41 13.30 -5.38
N GLU A 176 8.06 12.40 -6.10
CA GLU A 176 7.90 12.32 -7.54
C GLU A 176 6.57 11.64 -7.93
N SER A 177 6.06 11.98 -9.12
CA SER A 177 4.77 11.48 -9.62
C SER A 177 4.64 9.95 -9.62
N ARG A 178 5.69 9.21 -10.02
CA ARG A 178 5.66 7.74 -10.13
C ARG A 178 5.53 7.04 -8.77
N LEU A 179 6.31 7.47 -7.78
CA LEU A 179 6.31 6.80 -6.47
C LEU A 179 4.97 7.00 -5.77
N ILE A 180 4.50 8.25 -5.69
CA ILE A 180 3.25 8.54 -4.99
C ILE A 180 2.04 7.89 -5.68
N GLU A 181 2.01 7.86 -7.02
CA GLU A 181 0.94 7.16 -7.76
C GLU A 181 0.98 5.65 -7.51
N ALA A 182 2.17 5.03 -7.50
CA ALA A 182 2.30 3.62 -7.17
C ALA A 182 1.81 3.30 -5.75
N TYR A 183 2.05 4.19 -4.78
CA TYR A 183 1.51 4.04 -3.42
C TYR A 183 -0.02 4.15 -3.37
N VAL A 184 -0.62 5.09 -4.10
CA VAL A 184 -2.09 5.20 -4.22
C VAL A 184 -2.68 3.89 -4.73
N ILE A 185 -2.14 3.38 -5.84
CA ILE A 185 -2.63 2.17 -6.50
C ILE A 185 -2.40 0.93 -5.62
N GLN A 186 -1.23 0.81 -4.98
CA GLN A 186 -0.95 -0.31 -4.07
C GLN A 186 -1.94 -0.33 -2.89
N CYS A 187 -2.22 0.83 -2.28
CA CYS A 187 -3.17 0.88 -1.16
C CYS A 187 -4.58 0.42 -1.59
N GLN A 188 -5.00 0.76 -2.81
CA GLN A 188 -6.27 0.28 -3.37
C GLN A 188 -6.26 -1.23 -3.60
N ALA A 189 -5.19 -1.77 -4.20
CA ALA A 189 -5.04 -3.20 -4.44
C ALA A 189 -5.07 -4.00 -3.13
N GLU A 190 -4.29 -3.57 -2.13
CA GLU A 190 -4.20 -4.22 -0.82
C GLU A 190 -5.53 -4.18 -0.06
N ALA A 191 -6.28 -3.06 -0.15
CA ALA A 191 -7.62 -2.97 0.43
C ALA A 191 -8.59 -3.95 -0.26
N GLN A 192 -8.48 -4.08 -1.58
CA GLN A 192 -9.33 -4.97 -2.35
C GLN A 192 -9.06 -6.45 -2.06
N GLU A 193 -7.85 -6.82 -1.62
CA GLU A 193 -7.58 -8.17 -1.09
C GLU A 193 -8.47 -8.51 0.10
N VAL A 194 -8.68 -7.55 1.01
CA VAL A 194 -9.55 -7.71 2.17
C VAL A 194 -11.01 -7.84 1.72
N THR A 195 -11.42 -7.05 0.72
CA THR A 195 -12.75 -7.15 0.11
C THR A 195 -12.99 -8.52 -0.53
N ILE A 196 -12.01 -9.08 -1.24
CA ILE A 196 -12.09 -10.44 -1.80
C ILE A 196 -12.24 -11.47 -0.68
N ALA A 197 -11.42 -11.36 0.37
CA ALA A 197 -11.49 -12.28 1.50
C ALA A 197 -12.87 -12.27 2.16
N ARG A 198 -13.46 -11.07 2.34
CA ARG A 198 -14.80 -10.91 2.88
C ARG A 198 -15.88 -11.42 1.92
N ALA A 199 -15.73 -11.19 0.61
CA ALA A 199 -16.67 -11.69 -0.39
C ALA A 199 -16.74 -13.23 -0.39
N ILE A 200 -15.59 -13.89 -0.20
CA ILE A 200 -15.50 -15.35 -0.06
C ILE A 200 -16.18 -15.82 1.24
N GLU A 201 -15.92 -15.15 2.36
CA GLU A 201 -16.50 -15.47 3.66
C GLU A 201 -18.03 -15.35 3.66
N LEU A 202 -18.55 -14.29 3.05
CA LEU A 202 -19.98 -14.05 2.85
C LEU A 202 -20.61 -14.90 1.74
N LYS A 203 -19.83 -15.84 1.14
CA LYS A 203 -20.28 -16.79 0.12
C LYS A 203 -20.93 -16.11 -1.10
N HIS A 204 -20.39 -14.98 -1.54
CA HIS A 204 -20.84 -14.34 -2.77
C HIS A 204 -20.60 -15.22 -4.01
N ALA A 205 -21.30 -14.91 -5.09
CA ALA A 205 -21.19 -15.64 -6.35
C ALA A 205 -19.73 -15.69 -6.87
N PRO A 206 -19.25 -16.83 -7.39
CA PRO A 206 -17.90 -16.97 -7.91
C PRO A 206 -17.52 -15.93 -8.96
N GLY A 207 -18.46 -15.52 -9.82
CA GLY A 207 -18.23 -14.48 -10.83
C GLY A 207 -17.86 -13.13 -10.24
N LEU A 208 -18.47 -12.72 -9.11
CA LEU A 208 -18.10 -11.48 -8.41
C LEU A 208 -16.69 -11.58 -7.83
N ILE A 209 -16.36 -12.71 -7.21
CA ILE A 209 -15.04 -12.95 -6.61
C ILE A 209 -13.97 -12.94 -7.71
N ALA A 210 -14.24 -13.57 -8.86
CA ALA A 210 -13.36 -13.57 -10.02
C ALA A 210 -13.11 -12.15 -10.56
N ALA A 211 -14.17 -11.35 -10.71
CA ALA A 211 -14.06 -9.96 -11.16
C ALA A 211 -13.25 -9.10 -10.18
N LEU A 212 -13.53 -9.21 -8.87
CA LEU A 212 -12.76 -8.49 -7.84
C LEU A 212 -11.28 -8.88 -7.86
N ALA A 213 -10.97 -10.17 -8.01
CA ALA A 213 -9.60 -10.66 -8.11
C ALA A 213 -8.89 -10.16 -9.38
N TYR A 214 -9.59 -10.14 -10.51
CA TYR A 214 -9.03 -9.64 -11.77
C TYR A 214 -8.70 -8.15 -11.69
N GLU A 215 -9.62 -7.33 -11.18
CA GLU A 215 -9.38 -5.90 -10.94
C GLU A 215 -8.22 -5.67 -9.95
N THR A 216 -8.11 -6.50 -8.91
CA THR A 216 -6.98 -6.44 -7.96
C THR A 216 -5.65 -6.71 -8.67
N ALA A 217 -5.61 -7.70 -9.57
CA ALA A 217 -4.43 -7.97 -10.38
C ALA A 217 -4.08 -6.79 -11.31
N ASN A 218 -5.09 -6.13 -11.91
CA ASN A 218 -4.90 -4.94 -12.74
C ASN A 218 -4.32 -3.77 -11.95
N PHE A 219 -4.76 -3.54 -10.71
CA PHE A 219 -4.14 -2.52 -9.86
C PHE A 219 -2.66 -2.84 -9.60
N TYR A 220 -2.33 -4.09 -9.25
CA TYR A 220 -0.93 -4.49 -9.05
C TYR A 220 -0.08 -4.37 -10.33
N GLN A 221 -0.63 -4.71 -11.49
CA GLN A 221 0.02 -4.52 -12.78
C GLN A 221 0.27 -3.04 -13.08
N LYS A 222 -0.73 -2.19 -12.86
CA LYS A 222 -0.63 -0.75 -13.06
C LYS A 222 0.44 -0.14 -12.16
N ALA A 223 0.47 -0.52 -10.88
CA ALA A 223 1.51 -0.08 -9.95
C ALA A 223 2.92 -0.51 -10.39
N ASP A 224 3.10 -1.77 -10.85
CA ASP A 224 4.40 -2.23 -11.37
C ASP A 224 4.82 -1.42 -12.62
N HIS A 225 3.88 -1.19 -13.54
CA HIS A 225 4.14 -0.41 -14.75
C HIS A 225 4.54 1.03 -14.43
N THR A 226 3.88 1.69 -13.46
CA THR A 226 4.21 3.04 -13.01
C THR A 226 5.67 3.14 -12.52
N LEU A 227 6.20 2.09 -11.90
CA LEU A 227 7.57 2.03 -11.38
C LEU A 227 8.59 1.53 -12.42
N SER A 228 8.16 1.09 -13.60
CA SER A 228 9.03 0.38 -14.56
C SER A 228 10.17 1.21 -15.14
N SER A 229 10.04 2.54 -15.16
CA SER A 229 11.05 3.49 -15.65
C SER A 229 12.05 3.96 -14.57
N LEU A 230 11.89 3.50 -13.33
CA LEU A 230 12.82 3.74 -12.24
C LEU A 230 14.03 2.82 -12.34
N GLU A 231 15.14 3.21 -11.71
CA GLU A 231 16.33 2.39 -11.74
C GLU A 231 16.12 1.09 -10.95
N PRO A 232 16.54 -0.06 -11.50
CA PRO A 232 16.35 -1.35 -10.84
C PRO A 232 17.00 -1.44 -9.46
N ALA A 233 18.09 -0.72 -9.22
CA ALA A 233 18.88 -0.77 -7.99
C ALA A 233 18.04 -0.54 -6.72
N PHE A 234 17.06 0.37 -6.77
CA PHE A 234 16.20 0.69 -5.63
C PHE A 234 14.73 0.28 -5.82
N SER A 235 14.29 -0.01 -7.04
CA SER A 235 12.89 -0.34 -7.34
C SER A 235 12.61 -1.84 -7.51
N ALA A 236 13.63 -2.66 -7.83
CA ALA A 236 13.41 -4.04 -8.25
C ALA A 236 12.66 -4.89 -7.21
N LYS A 237 13.02 -4.78 -5.93
CA LYS A 237 12.37 -5.57 -4.85
C LYS A 237 10.88 -5.25 -4.73
N TRP A 238 10.53 -3.97 -4.80
CA TRP A 238 9.15 -3.53 -4.74
C TRP A 238 8.36 -4.00 -5.97
N ARG A 239 8.95 -3.86 -7.17
CA ARG A 239 8.37 -4.37 -8.42
C ARG A 239 8.16 -5.88 -8.42
N LYS A 240 9.09 -6.67 -7.84
CA LYS A 240 8.90 -8.12 -7.67
C LYS A 240 7.70 -8.45 -6.79
N TYR A 241 7.47 -7.69 -5.71
CA TYR A 241 6.26 -7.82 -4.89
C TYR A 241 4.98 -7.54 -5.70
N LEU A 242 4.96 -6.44 -6.45
CA LEU A 242 3.79 -6.05 -7.25
C LEU A 242 3.50 -7.09 -8.35
N HIS A 243 4.53 -7.58 -9.04
CA HIS A 243 4.39 -8.62 -10.06
C HIS A 243 3.97 -9.97 -9.46
N LEU A 244 4.51 -10.34 -8.29
CA LEU A 244 4.07 -11.53 -7.55
C LEU A 244 2.56 -11.44 -7.27
N LYS A 245 2.12 -10.32 -6.70
CA LYS A 245 0.71 -10.09 -6.35
C LYS A 245 -0.19 -10.07 -7.58
N MET A 246 0.25 -9.46 -8.68
CA MET A 246 -0.45 -9.52 -9.97
C MET A 246 -0.69 -10.98 -10.39
N CYS A 247 0.36 -11.80 -10.53
CA CYS A 247 0.20 -13.20 -10.95
C CYS A 247 -0.66 -14.01 -9.97
N PHE A 248 -0.50 -13.76 -8.67
CA PHE A 248 -1.28 -14.40 -7.62
C PHE A 248 -2.78 -14.10 -7.74
N TYR A 249 -3.16 -12.83 -7.94
CA TYR A 249 -4.55 -12.43 -8.07
C TYR A 249 -5.16 -12.78 -9.43
N THR A 250 -4.36 -12.84 -10.50
CA THR A 250 -4.80 -13.39 -11.78
C THR A 250 -5.10 -14.89 -11.66
N ALA A 251 -4.29 -15.65 -10.92
CA ALA A 251 -4.57 -17.07 -10.64
C ALA A 251 -5.87 -17.23 -9.82
N TYR A 252 -6.11 -16.37 -8.82
CA TYR A 252 -7.39 -16.31 -8.10
C TYR A 252 -8.57 -16.06 -9.04
N ALA A 253 -8.45 -15.10 -9.96
CA ALA A 253 -9.49 -14.76 -10.91
C ALA A 253 -9.86 -15.95 -11.80
N TYR A 254 -8.87 -16.62 -12.40
CA TYR A 254 -9.10 -17.82 -13.20
C TYR A 254 -9.68 -18.98 -12.39
N CYS A 255 -9.29 -19.13 -11.12
CA CYS A 255 -9.85 -20.17 -10.27
C CYS A 255 -11.37 -20.01 -10.05
N TYR A 256 -11.82 -18.82 -9.65
CA TYR A 256 -13.25 -18.52 -9.44
C TYR A 256 -14.03 -18.39 -10.76
N HIS A 257 -13.38 -17.97 -11.83
CA HIS A 257 -13.98 -18.00 -13.17
C HIS A 257 -14.24 -19.45 -13.61
N GLY A 258 -13.30 -20.37 -13.38
CA GLY A 258 -13.50 -21.80 -13.60
C GLY A 258 -14.70 -22.36 -12.83
N GLN A 259 -14.89 -21.94 -11.56
CA GLN A 259 -16.09 -22.32 -10.79
C GLN A 259 -17.39 -21.76 -11.39
N THR A 260 -17.35 -20.55 -11.96
CA THR A 260 -18.50 -19.94 -12.65
C THR A 260 -18.86 -20.71 -13.92
N LEU A 261 -17.86 -21.09 -14.71
CA LEU A 261 -18.02 -21.89 -15.92
C LEU A 261 -18.54 -23.30 -15.60
N LEU A 262 -18.04 -23.91 -14.53
CA LEU A 262 -18.52 -25.21 -14.05
C LEU A 262 -20.00 -25.15 -13.66
N ALA A 263 -20.41 -24.10 -12.95
CA ALA A 263 -21.80 -23.87 -12.59
C ALA A 263 -22.71 -23.57 -13.81
N SER A 264 -22.12 -23.29 -14.97
CA SER A 264 -22.81 -23.07 -16.25
C SER A 264 -22.69 -24.27 -17.19
N ASP A 265 -22.36 -25.46 -16.67
CA ASP A 265 -22.17 -26.72 -17.41
C ASP A 265 -21.03 -26.71 -18.46
N LYS A 266 -20.17 -25.69 -18.44
CA LYS A 266 -19.03 -25.54 -19.35
C LYS A 266 -17.76 -26.18 -18.79
N CYS A 267 -17.80 -27.48 -18.52
CA CYS A 267 -16.71 -28.21 -17.86
C CYS A 267 -15.36 -28.11 -18.59
N GLY A 268 -15.36 -28.18 -19.92
CA GLY A 268 -14.12 -28.07 -20.71
C GLY A 268 -13.46 -26.69 -20.59
N GLU A 269 -14.25 -25.62 -20.67
CA GLU A 269 -13.76 -24.25 -20.47
C GLU A 269 -13.28 -24.04 -19.03
N ALA A 270 -13.99 -24.62 -18.04
CA ALA A 270 -13.59 -24.56 -16.63
C ALA A 270 -12.23 -25.22 -16.38
N ILE A 271 -11.96 -26.38 -16.99
CA ILE A 271 -10.65 -27.04 -16.92
C ILE A 271 -9.57 -26.15 -17.53
N ARG A 272 -9.81 -25.58 -18.72
CA ARG A 272 -8.84 -24.71 -19.38
C ARG A 272 -8.51 -23.47 -18.54
N SER A 273 -9.53 -22.90 -17.88
CA SER A 273 -9.38 -21.77 -16.95
C SER A 273 -8.49 -22.14 -15.75
N LEU A 274 -8.74 -23.30 -15.13
CA LEU A 274 -7.96 -23.77 -13.97
C LEU A 274 -6.52 -24.17 -14.33
N GLN A 275 -6.28 -24.70 -15.53
CA GLN A 275 -4.92 -24.92 -16.04
C GLN A 275 -4.14 -23.59 -16.18
N GLU A 276 -4.82 -22.50 -16.55
CA GLU A 276 -4.18 -21.19 -16.61
C GLU A 276 -3.92 -20.62 -15.21
N ALA A 277 -4.83 -20.86 -14.26
CA ALA A 277 -4.61 -20.54 -12.84
C ALA A 277 -3.37 -21.25 -12.28
N GLU A 278 -3.17 -22.53 -12.60
CA GLU A 278 -2.02 -23.31 -12.15
C GLU A 278 -0.69 -22.75 -12.69
N LYS A 279 -0.63 -22.41 -13.99
CA LYS A 279 0.56 -21.77 -14.59
C LYS A 279 0.90 -20.45 -13.91
N LEU A 280 -0.09 -19.61 -13.66
CA LEU A 280 0.10 -18.31 -13.02
C LEU A 280 0.49 -18.45 -11.55
N TYR A 281 -0.05 -19.45 -10.85
CA TYR A 281 0.35 -19.77 -9.48
C TYR A 281 1.82 -20.23 -9.43
N ALA A 282 2.26 -21.10 -10.33
CA ALA A 282 3.66 -21.50 -10.43
C ALA A 282 4.59 -20.32 -10.75
N LYS A 283 4.16 -19.40 -11.63
CA LYS A 283 4.88 -18.15 -11.89
C LYS A 283 4.96 -17.26 -10.66
N ALA A 284 3.88 -17.13 -9.89
CA ALA A 284 3.88 -16.40 -8.63
C ALA A 284 4.84 -17.03 -7.60
N GLU A 285 4.96 -18.36 -7.58
CA GLU A 285 5.89 -19.09 -6.71
C GLU A 285 7.35 -18.82 -7.08
N ALA A 286 7.68 -18.80 -8.37
CA ALA A 286 9.00 -18.38 -8.85
C ALA A 286 9.32 -16.95 -8.42
N LEU A 287 8.37 -16.02 -8.60
CA LEU A 287 8.51 -14.63 -8.17
C LEU A 287 8.67 -14.48 -6.64
N CYS A 288 8.09 -15.38 -5.84
CA CYS A 288 8.34 -15.41 -4.39
C CYS A 288 9.80 -15.69 -4.05
N LYS A 289 10.45 -16.60 -4.79
CA LYS A 289 11.88 -16.94 -4.60
C LYS A 289 12.75 -15.77 -5.02
N GLU A 290 12.50 -15.22 -6.22
CA GLU A 290 13.21 -14.04 -6.73
C GLU A 290 13.08 -12.84 -5.78
N TYR A 291 11.89 -12.59 -5.22
CA TYR A 291 11.68 -11.54 -4.23
C TYR A 291 12.56 -11.73 -2.99
N GLY A 292 12.67 -12.96 -2.49
CA GLY A 292 13.48 -13.28 -1.31
C GLY A 292 14.99 -13.12 -1.54
N GLU A 293 15.44 -13.26 -2.79
CA GLU A 293 16.85 -13.10 -3.20
C GLU A 293 17.18 -11.65 -3.60
N THR A 294 16.17 -10.86 -3.96
CA THR A 294 16.34 -9.48 -4.40
C THR A 294 16.65 -8.56 -3.21
N LYS A 295 17.82 -7.91 -3.25
CA LYS A 295 18.17 -6.84 -2.32
C LYS A 295 17.35 -5.58 -2.62
N GLY A 296 16.95 -4.87 -1.58
CA GLY A 296 16.19 -3.63 -1.71
C GLY A 296 15.51 -3.24 -0.40
N PRO A 297 14.77 -2.12 -0.40
CA PRO A 297 14.13 -1.59 0.80
C PRO A 297 13.19 -2.60 1.47
N GLY A 298 13.08 -2.52 2.80
CA GLY A 298 12.24 -3.40 3.61
C GLY A 298 12.86 -4.78 3.91
N PRO A 299 12.26 -5.55 4.82
CA PRO A 299 12.83 -6.82 5.31
C PRO A 299 12.90 -7.88 4.21
N THR A 300 13.81 -8.85 4.36
CA THR A 300 13.86 -10.04 3.51
C THR A 300 12.82 -11.04 4.02
N VAL A 301 11.88 -11.42 3.15
CA VAL A 301 10.75 -12.31 3.49
C VAL A 301 10.65 -13.38 2.42
N LYS A 302 10.24 -14.61 2.82
CA LYS A 302 9.96 -15.72 1.92
C LYS A 302 8.44 -15.99 1.87
N PRO A 303 7.68 -15.25 1.04
CA PRO A 303 6.21 -15.24 1.12
C PRO A 303 5.55 -16.55 0.66
N SER A 304 6.24 -17.40 -0.11
CA SER A 304 5.72 -18.70 -0.56
C SER A 304 5.37 -19.63 0.61
N GLY A 305 6.05 -19.47 1.75
CA GLY A 305 5.77 -20.21 2.97
C GLY A 305 4.54 -19.70 3.74
N HIS A 306 3.96 -18.55 3.40
CA HIS A 306 2.87 -17.97 4.17
C HIS A 306 1.53 -18.65 3.89
N LEU A 307 0.62 -18.62 4.86
CA LEU A 307 -0.70 -19.27 4.78
C LEU A 307 -1.53 -18.76 3.59
N PHE A 308 -1.48 -17.46 3.28
CA PHE A 308 -2.23 -16.88 2.17
C PHE A 308 -1.84 -17.52 0.82
N PHE A 309 -0.55 -17.81 0.63
CA PHE A 309 -0.02 -18.37 -0.61
C PHE A 309 -0.45 -19.84 -0.76
N ARG A 310 -0.23 -20.65 0.28
CA ARG A 310 -0.57 -22.08 0.27
C ARG A 310 -2.07 -22.36 0.12
N LYS A 311 -2.93 -21.51 0.69
CA LYS A 311 -4.38 -21.65 0.57
C LYS A 311 -4.86 -21.57 -0.88
N LEU A 312 -4.30 -20.65 -1.68
CA LEU A 312 -4.63 -20.57 -3.11
C LEU A 312 -4.17 -21.82 -3.87
N GLY A 313 -2.95 -22.31 -3.63
CA GLY A 313 -2.45 -23.51 -4.29
C GLY A 313 -3.35 -24.74 -4.07
N ASN A 314 -3.78 -24.95 -2.83
CA ASN A 314 -4.73 -26.01 -2.50
C ASN A 314 -6.11 -25.80 -3.17
N LEU A 315 -6.59 -24.55 -3.22
CA LEU A 315 -7.86 -24.22 -3.86
C LEU A 315 -7.83 -24.51 -5.37
N VAL A 316 -6.77 -24.10 -6.06
CA VAL A 316 -6.59 -24.35 -7.50
C VAL A 316 -6.56 -25.85 -7.77
N LYS A 317 -5.72 -26.59 -7.03
CA LYS A 317 -5.57 -28.04 -7.20
C LYS A 317 -6.89 -28.79 -6.98
N ASN A 318 -7.55 -28.54 -5.84
CA ASN A 318 -8.81 -29.22 -5.50
C ASN A 318 -9.94 -28.89 -6.49
N THR A 319 -9.97 -27.65 -6.99
CA THR A 319 -10.98 -27.22 -7.97
C THR A 319 -10.71 -27.86 -9.34
N LEU A 320 -9.44 -27.96 -9.77
CA LEU A 320 -9.06 -28.62 -11.01
C LEU A 320 -9.41 -30.12 -10.97
N GLU A 321 -9.06 -30.81 -9.90
CA GLU A 321 -9.41 -32.23 -9.70
C GLU A 321 -10.93 -32.45 -9.67
N LYS A 322 -11.70 -31.51 -9.11
CA LYS A 322 -13.16 -31.53 -9.16
C LYS A 322 -13.66 -31.41 -10.61
N CYS A 323 -13.22 -30.40 -11.36
CA CYS A 323 -13.64 -30.20 -12.76
C CYS A 323 -13.25 -31.39 -13.66
N GLN A 324 -12.06 -31.97 -13.47
CA GLN A 324 -11.63 -33.15 -14.22
C GLN A 324 -12.50 -34.38 -13.92
N ARG A 325 -12.87 -34.59 -12.66
CA ARG A 325 -13.79 -35.67 -12.28
C ARG A 325 -15.16 -35.48 -12.93
N GLU A 326 -15.75 -34.30 -12.79
CA GLU A 326 -17.07 -33.99 -13.39
C GLU A 326 -17.06 -34.17 -14.90
N ASN A 327 -16.03 -33.66 -15.59
CA ASN A 327 -15.87 -33.86 -17.03
C ASN A 327 -15.71 -35.34 -17.41
N GLY A 328 -14.96 -36.11 -16.63
CA GLY A 328 -14.77 -37.55 -16.85
C GLY A 328 -16.04 -38.39 -16.64
N PHE A 329 -16.92 -37.99 -15.71
CA PHE A 329 -18.21 -38.64 -15.49
C PHE A 329 -19.27 -38.22 -16.51
N ILE A 330 -19.26 -36.96 -16.95
CA ILE A 330 -20.27 -36.39 -17.87
C ILE A 330 -19.98 -36.75 -19.34
N LEU A 331 -18.71 -36.71 -19.79
CA LEU A 331 -18.35 -37.02 -21.19
C LEU A 331 -18.17 -38.52 -21.44
N ASN A 332 -17.78 -39.31 -20.45
CA ASN A 332 -17.55 -40.76 -20.57
C ASN A 332 -18.42 -41.61 -19.61
N PRO A 333 -19.76 -41.51 -19.62
CA PRO A 333 -20.62 -42.28 -18.73
C PRO A 333 -20.56 -43.81 -18.95
N ASN A 334 -20.08 -44.28 -20.12
CA ASN A 334 -20.09 -45.69 -20.50
C ASN A 334 -18.77 -46.45 -20.28
N GLN A 335 -17.70 -45.83 -19.77
CA GLN A 335 -16.42 -46.54 -19.54
C GLN A 335 -16.31 -47.23 -18.17
N LYS A 336 -17.28 -47.07 -17.26
CA LYS A 336 -17.31 -47.75 -15.95
C LYS A 336 -18.32 -48.89 -15.84
N LYS A 337 -18.99 -49.27 -16.95
CA LYS A 337 -19.77 -50.50 -17.06
C LYS A 337 -18.99 -51.54 -17.86
N LYS A 338 -17.88 -52.03 -17.31
CA LYS A 338 -17.30 -53.32 -17.66
C LYS A 338 -16.80 -54.00 -16.41
#